data_AF-B8GE38-F1
#
_entry.id   AF-B8GE38-F1
#
_cell.length_a   1.000
_cell.length_b   1.000
_cell.length_c   1.000
_cell.angle_alpha   90.00
_cell.angle_beta   90.00
_cell.angle_gamma   90.00
#
_symmetry.space_group_name_H-M   'P 1'
#
loop_
_entity.id
_entity.type
_entity.pdbx_description
1 polymer ?
#
loop_
_entity_poly.entity_id
_entity_poly.type
_entity_poly.pdbx_seq_one_letter_code
_entity_poly.pdbx_strand_id
1 'polypeptide(L)'
;MFHVLRCPGCSTFTYVDRFERWKLCHVCGEVINAKRAPVYLDVRDYRDAEDVVVQLEEFLHAAGRDDLSREELETLRREYTQWLRLQNGDDSSL
;
A
#
# COMPACT_ATOMS: atom_id res chain seq x y z
N MET A 1 -11.41 -2.08 -3.01
CA MET A 1 -10.55 -1.06 -2.37
C MET A 1 -9.76 -1.76 -1.29
N PHE A 2 -8.45 -1.60 -1.36
CA PHE A 2 -7.49 -2.35 -0.57
C PHE A 2 -6.64 -1.38 0.25
N HIS A 3 -6.20 -1.82 1.42
CA HIS A 3 -5.26 -1.09 2.26
C HIS A 3 -3.88 -1.68 2.05
N VAL A 4 -2.93 -0.86 1.58
CA VAL A 4 -1.51 -1.20 1.58
C VAL A 4 -0.97 -0.93 2.98
N LEU A 5 -0.33 -1.93 3.57
CA LEU A 5 0.16 -1.90 4.94
C LEU A 5 1.42 -2.75 5.08
N ARG A 6 2.02 -2.72 6.27
CA ARG A 6 3.14 -3.58 6.61
C ARG A 6 2.79 -4.64 7.63
N CYS A 7 3.46 -5.78 7.51
CA CYS A 7 3.46 -6.77 8.56
C CYS A 7 4.17 -6.20 9.80
N PRO A 8 3.54 -6.22 11.00
CA PRO A 8 4.18 -5.75 12.22
C PRO A 8 5.31 -6.68 12.71
N GLY A 9 5.38 -7.92 12.21
CA GLY A 9 6.41 -8.89 12.58
C GLY A 9 7.68 -8.78 11.75
N CYS A 10 7.57 -8.73 10.42
CA CYS A 10 8.73 -8.75 9.51
C CYS A 10 8.81 -7.55 8.56
N SER A 11 7.95 -6.55 8.73
CA SER A 11 7.92 -5.31 7.93
C SER A 11 7.71 -5.49 6.42
N THR A 12 7.44 -6.70 5.93
CA THR A 12 7.09 -6.93 4.52
C THR A 12 5.86 -6.12 4.16
N PHE A 13 5.83 -5.56 2.96
CA PHE A 13 4.63 -4.93 2.46
C PHE A 13 3.60 -5.99 2.08
N THR A 14 2.34 -5.63 2.24
CA THR A 14 1.20 -6.43 1.81
C THR A 14 0.00 -5.51 1.64
N TYR A 15 -1.04 -6.02 1.00
CA TYR A 15 -2.34 -5.36 0.96
C TYR A 15 -3.42 -6.27 1.53
N VAL A 16 -4.56 -5.69 1.91
CA VAL A 16 -5.72 -6.39 2.48
C VAL A 16 -7.00 -5.72 1.97
N ASP A 17 -8.07 -6.48 1.73
CA ASP A 17 -9.34 -5.84 1.36
C ASP A 17 -9.85 -4.99 2.54
N ARG A 18 -10.48 -3.85 2.26
CA ARG A 18 -10.97 -2.93 3.30
C ARG A 18 -11.92 -3.56 4.33
N PHE A 19 -12.58 -4.66 3.99
CA PHE A 19 -13.51 -5.36 4.88
C PHE A 19 -12.84 -6.50 5.67
N GLU A 20 -11.67 -6.95 5.24
CA GLU A 20 -10.89 -7.97 5.93
C GLU A 20 -10.29 -7.40 7.23
N ARG A 21 -10.56 -8.08 8.35
CA ARG A 21 -10.06 -7.65 9.67
C ARG A 21 -8.68 -8.24 9.99
N TRP A 22 -8.42 -9.44 9.47
CA TRP A 22 -7.25 -10.24 9.81
C TRP A 22 -6.61 -10.75 8.53
N LYS A 23 -5.28 -10.69 8.46
CA LYS A 23 -4.50 -11.24 7.36
C LYS A 23 -3.31 -12.01 7.90
N LEU A 24 -3.06 -13.20 7.37
CA LEU A 24 -1.84 -13.94 7.68
C LEU A 24 -0.69 -13.40 6.81
N CYS A 25 0.43 -13.07 7.43
CA CYS A 25 1.65 -12.70 6.72
C CYS A 25 2.21 -13.93 6.01
N HIS A 26 2.36 -13.85 4.70
CA HIS A 26 2.89 -14.93 3.88
C HIS A 26 4.40 -15.16 4.07
N VAL A 27 5.11 -14.20 4.67
CA VAL A 27 6.56 -14.27 4.90
C VAL A 27 6.88 -14.88 6.27
N CYS A 28 6.33 -14.33 7.35
CA CYS A 28 6.69 -14.73 8.72
C CYS A 28 5.59 -15.45 9.51
N GLY A 29 4.37 -15.57 8.95
CA GLY A 29 3.25 -16.21 9.63
C GLY A 29 2.55 -15.36 10.70
N GLU A 30 2.91 -14.09 10.85
CA GLU A 30 2.25 -13.15 11.77
C GLU A 30 0.77 -12.93 11.40
N VAL A 31 -0.11 -12.87 12.39
CA VAL A 31 -1.54 -12.58 12.18
C VAL A 31 -1.77 -11.07 12.30
N ILE A 32 -1.81 -10.41 11.14
CA ILE A 32 -1.94 -8.96 11.03
C ILE A 32 -3.38 -8.54 11.34
N ASN A 33 -3.55 -7.65 12.32
CA ASN A 33 -4.80 -6.94 12.53
C ASN A 33 -4.88 -5.73 11.60
N ALA A 34 -5.58 -5.85 10.48
CA ALA A 34 -5.69 -4.82 9.46
C ALA A 34 -6.24 -3.48 10.00
N LYS A 35 -7.07 -3.52 11.06
CA LYS A 35 -7.63 -2.30 11.68
C LYS A 35 -6.64 -1.56 12.59
N ARG A 36 -5.53 -2.19 12.95
CA ARG A 36 -4.50 -1.61 13.84
C ARG A 36 -3.16 -1.41 13.14
N ALA A 37 -2.94 -2.09 12.02
CA ALA A 37 -1.73 -1.93 11.23
C ALA A 37 -1.69 -0.50 10.61
N PRO A 38 -0.51 0.13 10.54
CA PRO A 38 -0.36 1.39 9.83
C PRO A 38 -0.72 1.21 8.36
N VAL A 39 -1.72 1.97 7.89
CA VAL A 39 -2.13 1.98 6.48
C VAL A 39 -1.31 3.05 5.75
N TYR A 40 -0.59 2.63 4.72
CA TYR A 40 0.25 3.50 3.90
C TYR A 40 -0.61 4.18 2.85
N LEU A 41 -1.40 3.38 2.13
CA LEU A 41 -2.19 3.85 1.01
C LEU A 41 -3.50 3.07 0.89
N ASP A 42 -4.53 3.79 0.51
CA ASP A 42 -5.84 3.25 0.14
C ASP A 42 -5.93 3.18 -1.38
N VAL A 43 -5.98 1.98 -1.94
CA VAL A 43 -5.98 1.76 -3.39
C VAL A 43 -7.29 1.17 -3.89
N ARG A 44 -7.65 1.40 -5.16
CA ARG A 44 -9.01 1.10 -5.65
C ARG A 44 -9.25 -0.39 -5.81
N ASP A 45 -8.32 -1.10 -6.42
CA ASP A 45 -8.40 -2.53 -6.68
C ASP A 45 -7.11 -3.27 -6.29
N TYR A 46 -7.10 -4.60 -6.50
CA TYR A 46 -6.00 -5.45 -6.07
C TYR A 46 -4.78 -5.31 -6.99
N ARG A 47 -4.95 -4.91 -8.25
CA ARG A 47 -3.85 -4.74 -9.19
C ARG A 47 -3.06 -3.49 -8.83
N ASP A 48 -3.77 -2.39 -8.58
CA ASP A 48 -3.18 -1.17 -8.03
C ASP A 48 -2.42 -1.47 -6.72
N ALA A 49 -2.95 -2.39 -5.88
CA ALA A 49 -2.31 -2.78 -4.63
C ALA A 49 -1.02 -3.58 -4.82
N GLU A 50 -1.02 -4.55 -5.74
CA GLU A 50 0.16 -5.34 -6.10
C GLU A 50 1.27 -4.45 -6.65
N ASP A 51 0.94 -3.59 -7.61
CA ASP A 51 1.90 -2.69 -8.24
C ASP A 51 2.52 -1.73 -7.22
N VAL A 52 1.71 -1.16 -6.32
CA VAL A 52 2.21 -0.28 -5.26
C VAL A 52 3.11 -1.01 -4.29
N VAL A 53 2.76 -2.24 -3.87
CA VAL A 53 3.60 -3.04 -2.96
C VAL A 53 4.98 -3.28 -3.57
N VAL A 54 5.04 -3.71 -4.83
CA VAL A 54 6.30 -3.95 -5.55
C VAL A 54 7.13 -2.68 -5.64
N GLN A 55 6.53 -1.56 -6.06
CA GLN A 55 7.25 -0.28 -6.19
C GLN A 55 7.80 0.23 -4.85
N LEU A 56 7.05 0.05 -3.76
CA LEU A 56 7.51 0.44 -2.42
C LEU A 56 8.67 -0.44 -1.94
N GLU A 57 8.61 -1.75 -2.21
CA GLU A 57 9.70 -2.67 -1.89
C GLU A 57 10.96 -2.33 -2.67
N GLU A 58 10.84 -2.10 -3.97
CA GLU A 58 11.96 -1.70 -4.84
C GLU A 58 12.56 -0.36 -4.42
N PHE A 59 11.72 0.64 -4.15
CA PHE A 59 12.18 1.97 -3.72
C PHE A 59 12.99 1.90 -2.42
N LEU A 60 12.46 1.20 -1.41
CA LEU A 60 13.14 1.05 -0.12
C LEU A 60 14.41 0.22 -0.24
N HIS A 61 14.38 -0.85 -1.03
CA HIS A 61 15.55 -1.68 -1.29
C HIS A 61 16.67 -0.88 -1.97
N ALA A 62 16.34 -0.13 -3.03
CA ALA A 62 17.29 0.71 -3.75
C ALA A 62 17.87 1.82 -2.86
N ALA A 63 17.07 2.37 -1.94
CA ALA A 63 17.52 3.37 -0.98
C ALA A 63 18.28 2.77 0.21
N GLY A 64 18.32 1.45 0.37
CA GLY A 64 18.91 0.76 1.52
C GLY A 64 18.21 1.09 2.83
N ARG A 65 16.89 1.31 2.79
CA ARG A 65 16.10 1.80 3.91
C ARG A 65 15.01 0.81 4.27
N ASP A 66 14.73 0.72 5.56
CA ASP A 66 13.69 -0.18 6.03
C ASP A 66 12.29 0.42 5.93
N ASP A 67 12.11 1.75 5.95
CA ASP A 67 10.78 2.38 5.95
C ASP A 67 10.76 3.79 5.33
N LEU A 68 9.55 4.26 4.98
CA LEU A 68 9.28 5.62 4.53
C LEU A 68 9.30 6.61 5.69
N SER A 69 9.76 7.82 5.41
CA SER A 69 9.59 8.96 6.31
C SER A 69 8.13 9.43 6.29
N ARG A 70 7.74 10.25 7.28
CA ARG A 70 6.42 10.88 7.28
C ARG A 70 6.19 11.72 6.01
N GLU A 71 7.18 12.47 5.59
CA GLU A 71 7.11 13.38 4.42
C GLU A 71 6.95 12.58 3.11
N GLU A 72 7.62 11.44 3.01
CA GLU A 72 7.49 10.54 1.86
C GLU A 72 6.13 9.86 1.83
N LEU A 73 5.62 9.43 2.99
CA LEU A 73 4.29 8.84 3.08
C LEU A 73 3.20 9.85 2.69
N GLU A 74 3.32 11.10 3.13
CA GLU A 74 2.42 12.18 2.72
C GLU A 74 2.52 12.48 1.22
N THR A 75 3.73 12.41 0.66
CA THR A 75 3.99 12.58 -0.77
C THR A 75 3.37 11.45 -1.59
N LEU A 76 3.59 10.20 -1.20
CA LEU A 76 2.98 9.00 -1.81
C LEU A 76 1.45 9.14 -1.89
N ARG A 77 0.80 9.51 -0.78
CA ARG A 77 -0.66 9.67 -0.72
C ARG A 77 -1.15 10.78 -1.65
N ARG A 78 -0.42 11.89 -1.74
CA ARG A 78 -0.74 13.02 -2.63
C ARG A 78 -0.61 12.62 -4.10
N GLU A 79 0.50 12.00 -4.46
CA GLU A 79 0.79 11.58 -5.83
C GLU A 79 -0.20 10.53 -6.33
N TYR A 80 -0.50 9.52 -5.51
CA TYR A 80 -1.52 8.53 -5.86
C TYR A 80 -2.90 9.16 -6.06
N THR A 81 -3.30 10.09 -5.19
CA THR A 81 -4.57 10.82 -5.35
C THR A 81 -4.61 11.61 -6.67
N GLN A 82 -3.49 12.22 -7.07
CA GLN A 82 -3.39 12.93 -8.34
C GLN A 82 -3.46 11.97 -9.52
N TRP A 83 -2.75 10.86 -9.47
CA TRP A 83 -2.78 9.81 -10.49
C TRP A 83 -4.20 9.24 -10.69
N LEU A 84 -4.92 8.99 -9.60
CA LEU A 84 -6.34 8.57 -9.66
C LEU A 84 -7.22 9.58 -10.41
N ARG A 85 -7.02 10.89 -10.20
CA ARG A 85 -7.79 11.92 -10.89
C ARG A 85 -7.50 11.94 -12.38
N LEU A 86 -6.26 11.71 -12.79
CA LEU A 86 -5.89 11.66 -14.21
C LEU A 86 -6.56 10.47 -14.89
N GLN A 87 -6.54 9.29 -14.27
CA GLN A 87 -7.23 8.12 -14.82
C GLN A 87 -8.75 8.28 -14.88
N ASN A 88 -9.37 8.90 -13.86
CA ASN A 88 -10.80 9.17 -13.88
C ASN A 88 -11.18 10.28 -14.89
N GLY A 89 -10.22 11.11 -15.30
CA GLY A 89 -10.38 12.13 -16.35
C GLY A 89 -10.43 11.54 -17.77
N ASP A 90 -9.71 10.43 -17.99
CA ASP A 90 -9.74 9.69 -19.26
C ASP A 90 -11.04 8.87 -19.44
N ASP A 91 -11.73 8.51 -18.35
CA ASP A 91 -12.98 7.73 -18.37
C ASP A 91 -14.25 8.57 -18.64
N SER A 92 -14.13 9.91 -18.74
CA SER A 92 -15.26 10.81 -19.03
C SER A 92 -15.49 11.04 -20.54
N SER A 93 -14.84 10.26 -21.41
CA SER A 93 -14.89 10.41 -22.87
C SER A 93 -15.39 9.15 -23.58
N LEU A 94 -16.54 8.61 -23.18
CA LEU A 94 -17.30 7.60 -23.97
C LEU A 94 -18.81 7.85 -23.88
#